data_AF-A0A8T9ZZR3-F1
#
_entry.id   AF-A0A8T9ZZR3-F1
#
_cell.length_a   1.000
_cell.length_b   1.000
_cell.length_c   1.000
_cell.angle_alpha   90.00
_cell.angle_beta   90.00
_cell.angle_gamma   90.00
#
_symmetry.space_group_name_H-M   'P 1'
#
loop_
_entity.id
_entity.type
_entity.pdbx_description
1 polymer ?
#
loop_
_entity_poly.entity_id
_entity_poly.type
_entity_poly.pdbx_seq_one_letter_code
_entity_poly.pdbx_strand_id
1 'polypeptide(L)'
;MKLDVHHIIPRVEGGSHEPENLVTLCVGCHRKMERKDEKKQHRLLNQAEPENNPLEFGLSASELLSLKANDELKLDIVEKLAREKVTGSHSKQVATVKNWFKSSDQDRFEDLIRELGRDTDAPVIAVGGGARDTVKLTSIPDAKEWLKDRGRDLWWL
;
A
#
# COMPACT_ATOMS: atom_id res chain seq x y z
N MET A 1 -10.83 29.87 -3.74
CA MET A 1 -9.95 28.79 -3.25
C MET A 1 -8.85 29.45 -2.44
N LYS A 2 -8.67 29.11 -1.15
CA LYS A 2 -7.64 29.69 -0.29
C LYS A 2 -6.54 28.65 -0.07
N LEU A 3 -5.28 29.08 -0.20
CA LEU A 3 -4.09 28.27 0.00
C LEU A 3 -3.38 28.75 1.26
N ASP A 4 -2.90 27.79 2.05
CA ASP A 4 -2.12 28.00 3.26
C ASP A 4 -0.78 27.25 3.14
N VAL A 5 0.25 27.75 3.81
CA VAL A 5 1.60 27.14 3.83
C VAL A 5 1.67 26.19 5.02
N HIS A 6 2.09 24.95 4.76
CA HIS A 6 2.26 23.89 5.76
C HIS A 6 3.74 23.54 5.88
N HIS A 7 4.21 23.29 7.10
CA HIS A 7 5.54 22.74 7.32
C HIS A 7 5.51 21.21 7.18
N ILE A 8 6.41 20.64 6.38
CA ILE A 8 6.52 19.17 6.20
C ILE A 8 6.94 18.51 7.52
N ILE A 9 7.98 19.07 8.16
CA ILE A 9 8.40 18.79 9.53
C ILE A 9 7.91 19.95 10.42
N PRO A 10 7.09 19.71 11.44
CA PRO A 10 6.60 20.76 12.34
C PRO A 10 7.72 21.54 13.02
N ARG A 11 7.52 22.85 13.22
CA ARG A 11 8.51 23.69 13.93
C ARG A 11 8.78 23.25 15.36
N VAL A 12 7.78 22.68 16.04
CA VAL A 12 7.90 22.16 17.42
C VAL A 12 8.83 20.94 17.49
N GLU A 13 9.04 20.25 16.36
CA GLU A 13 9.91 19.08 16.21
C GLU A 13 11.25 19.45 15.55
N GLY A 14 11.52 20.74 15.36
CA GLY A 14 12.79 21.23 14.80
C GLY A 14 12.77 21.51 13.29
N GLY A 15 11.61 21.42 12.64
CA GLY A 15 11.47 21.78 11.23
C GLY A 15 11.83 23.24 10.93
N SER A 16 12.56 23.46 9.84
CA SER A 16 12.98 24.79 9.39
C SER A 16 11.82 25.56 8.74
N HIS A 17 11.98 26.87 8.51
CA HIS A 17 11.04 27.64 7.69
C HIS A 17 11.57 27.87 6.27
N GLU A 18 12.50 27.02 5.83
CA GLU A 18 13.06 27.08 4.49
C GLU A 18 12.07 26.50 3.47
N PRO A 19 12.11 26.94 2.20
CA PRO A 19 11.20 26.47 1.15
C PRO A 19 11.13 24.95 1.03
N GLU A 20 12.25 24.26 1.29
CA GLU A 20 12.36 22.79 1.27
C GLU A 20 11.49 22.09 2.31
N ASN A 21 11.18 22.77 3.43
CA ASN A 21 10.31 22.25 4.49
C ASN A 21 8.88 22.82 4.38
N LEU A 22 8.53 23.47 3.26
CA LEU A 22 7.23 24.12 3.08
C LEU A 22 6.47 23.54 1.89
N VAL A 23 5.19 23.22 2.10
CA VAL A 23 4.27 22.79 1.05
C VAL A 23 3.01 23.65 1.07
N THR A 24 2.48 23.98 -0.12
CA THR A 24 1.28 24.79 -0.22
C THR A 24 0.06 23.90 -0.35
N LEU A 25 -0.88 24.00 0.59
CA LEU A 25 -2.09 23.17 0.63
C LEU A 25 -3.34 24.04 0.59
N CYS A 26 -4.44 23.51 0.06
CA CYS A 26 -5.75 24.16 0.27
C CYS A 26 -6.14 24.07 1.76
N VAL A 27 -6.96 24.99 2.25
CA VAL A 27 -7.42 25.02 3.66
C VAL A 27 -7.93 23.65 4.14
N GLY A 28 -8.67 22.93 3.28
CA GLY A 28 -9.19 21.60 3.59
C GLY A 28 -8.10 20.53 3.75
N CYS A 29 -7.07 20.57 2.91
CA CYS A 29 -5.93 19.68 3.00
C CYS A 29 -5.03 20.05 4.18
N HIS A 30 -4.77 21.34 4.42
CA HIS A 30 -4.00 21.83 5.55
C HIS A 30 -4.55 21.30 6.88
N ARG A 31 -5.86 21.49 7.11
CA ARG A 31 -6.55 21.01 8.32
C ARG A 31 -6.53 19.48 8.45
N LYS A 32 -6.53 18.75 7.34
CA LYS A 32 -6.44 17.28 7.36
C LYS A 32 -5.04 16.81 7.71
N MET A 33 -4.00 17.50 7.23
CA MET A 33 -2.61 17.16 7.50
C MET A 33 -2.24 17.40 8.95
N GLU A 34 -2.62 18.54 9.54
CA GLU A 34 -2.39 18.87 10.95
C GLU A 34 -2.95 17.83 11.95
N ARG A 35 -3.92 17.01 11.53
CA ARG A 35 -4.53 15.97 12.37
C ARG A 35 -3.82 14.62 12.32
N LYS A 36 -2.88 14.44 11.39
CA LYS A 36 -2.13 13.19 11.21
C LYS A 36 -0.88 13.22 12.06
N ASP A 37 -0.42 12.05 12.49
CA ASP A 37 0.89 11.89 13.11
C ASP A 37 2.01 12.22 12.12
N GLU A 38 3.17 12.63 12.64
CA GLU A 38 4.36 13.05 11.88
C GLU A 38 4.77 12.02 10.82
N LYS A 39 4.87 10.73 11.18
CA LYS A 39 5.24 9.66 10.24
C LYS A 39 4.28 9.58 9.07
N LYS A 40 2.99 9.74 9.33
CA LYS A 40 1.94 9.74 8.30
C LYS A 40 1.92 11.03 7.48
N GLN A 41 2.25 12.18 8.06
CA GLN A 41 2.45 13.43 7.31
C GLN A 41 3.62 13.29 6.34
N HIS A 42 4.79 12.93 6.85
CA HIS A 42 6.02 12.75 6.10
C HIS A 42 5.86 11.72 4.97
N ARG A 43 5.24 10.57 5.25
CA ARG A 43 4.96 9.57 4.21
C ARG A 43 4.04 10.09 3.11
N LEU A 44 2.94 10.77 3.44
CA LEU A 44 1.98 11.24 2.43
C LEU A 44 2.53 12.40 1.58
N LEU A 45 3.40 13.22 2.16
CA LEU A 45 4.07 14.31 1.45
C LEU A 45 5.18 13.75 0.55
N ASN A 46 5.96 12.78 1.02
CA ASN A 46 7.03 12.17 0.23
C ASN A 46 6.51 11.13 -0.80
N GLN A 47 5.32 10.58 -0.61
CA GLN A 47 4.66 9.77 -1.65
C GLN A 47 4.18 10.63 -2.84
N ALA A 48 4.22 11.96 -2.72
CA ALA A 48 3.92 12.89 -3.81
C ALA A 48 5.19 13.42 -4.50
N GLU A 49 6.36 12.83 -4.24
CA GLU A 49 7.61 13.15 -4.95
C GLU A 49 7.48 12.90 -6.47
N PRO A 50 8.00 13.79 -7.32
CA PRO A 50 7.92 13.66 -8.78
C PRO A 50 8.64 12.42 -9.32
N GLU A 51 9.65 11.88 -8.64
CA GLU A 51 10.26 10.60 -8.98
C GLU A 51 9.35 9.38 -8.74
N ASN A 52 8.21 9.57 -8.06
CA ASN A 52 7.15 8.57 -7.95
C ASN A 52 5.97 8.90 -8.88
N ASN A 53 6.08 9.94 -9.71
CA ASN A 53 5.12 10.27 -10.76
C ASN A 53 5.39 9.40 -12.00
N PRO A 54 4.54 8.42 -12.32
CA PRO A 54 4.81 7.51 -13.43
C PRO A 54 4.78 8.21 -14.81
N LEU A 55 4.20 9.40 -14.89
CA LEU A 55 4.17 10.22 -16.12
C LEU A 55 5.55 10.81 -16.47
N GLU A 56 6.42 11.01 -15.48
CA GLU A 56 7.80 11.49 -15.70
C GLU A 56 8.74 10.34 -16.11
N PHE A 57 8.34 9.07 -15.90
CA PHE A 57 9.14 7.87 -16.23
C PHE A 57 8.95 7.34 -17.66
N GLY A 58 8.24 8.07 -18.53
CA GLY A 58 8.04 7.67 -19.92
C GLY A 58 7.18 6.41 -20.09
N LEU A 59 6.46 5.99 -19.04
CA LEU A 59 5.54 4.87 -19.11
C LEU A 59 4.38 5.22 -20.04
N SER A 60 4.07 4.32 -20.96
CA SER A 60 2.86 4.41 -21.76
C SER A 60 1.62 4.33 -20.87
N ALA A 61 0.50 4.90 -21.36
CA ALA A 61 -0.79 4.79 -20.67
C ALA A 61 -1.18 3.32 -20.40
N SER A 62 -0.79 2.39 -21.28
CA SER A 62 -1.00 0.95 -21.10
C SER A 62 -0.18 0.37 -19.93
N GLU A 63 1.09 0.75 -19.79
CA GLU A 63 1.92 0.29 -18.68
C GLU A 63 1.44 0.86 -17.36
N LEU A 64 1.07 2.14 -17.35
CA LEU A 64 0.44 2.81 -16.22
C LEU A 64 -0.85 2.12 -15.76
N LEU A 65 -1.70 1.72 -16.70
CA LEU A 65 -2.93 1.00 -16.41
C LEU A 65 -2.64 -0.40 -15.86
N SER A 66 -1.64 -1.09 -16.41
CA SER A 66 -1.21 -2.42 -15.97
C SER A 66 -0.66 -2.38 -14.53
N LEU A 67 0.18 -1.39 -14.20
CA LEU A 67 0.70 -1.18 -12.86
C LEU A 67 -0.42 -0.95 -11.85
N LYS A 68 -1.36 -0.04 -12.15
CA LYS A 68 -2.54 0.18 -11.30
C LYS A 68 -3.38 -1.07 -11.14
N ALA A 69 -3.60 -1.83 -12.20
CA ALA A 69 -4.35 -3.07 -12.13
C ALA A 69 -3.65 -4.13 -11.27
N ASN A 70 -2.32 -4.17 -11.28
CA ASN A 70 -1.54 -5.06 -10.43
C ASN A 70 -1.59 -4.63 -8.96
N ASP A 71 -1.53 -3.34 -8.67
CA ASP A 71 -1.67 -2.82 -7.31
C ASP A 71 -3.05 -3.13 -6.73
N GLU A 72 -4.12 -2.94 -7.51
CA GLU A 72 -5.48 -3.32 -7.11
C GLU A 72 -5.57 -4.83 -6.82
N LEU A 73 -4.95 -5.66 -7.65
CA LEU A 73 -4.93 -7.10 -7.43
C LEU A 73 -4.15 -7.47 -6.16
N LYS A 74 -3.02 -6.81 -5.85
CA LYS A 74 -2.30 -7.00 -4.58
C LYS A 74 -3.19 -6.67 -3.37
N LEU A 75 -3.96 -5.58 -3.45
CA LEU A 75 -4.91 -5.21 -2.41
C LEU A 75 -5.99 -6.29 -2.22
N ASP A 76 -6.59 -6.75 -3.32
CA ASP A 76 -7.60 -7.80 -3.32
C ASP A 76 -7.06 -9.11 -2.70
N ILE A 77 -5.80 -9.45 -2.97
CA ILE A 77 -5.15 -10.63 -2.40
C ILE A 77 -5.06 -10.54 -0.87
N VAL A 78 -4.52 -9.44 -0.34
CA VAL A 78 -4.37 -9.23 1.11
C VAL A 78 -5.73 -9.20 1.79
N GLU A 79 -6.70 -8.49 1.21
CA GLU A 79 -8.07 -8.42 1.70
C GLU A 79 -8.73 -9.80 1.76
N LYS A 80 -8.57 -10.61 0.70
CA LYS A 80 -9.15 -11.94 0.64
C LYS A 80 -8.50 -12.89 1.66
N LEU A 81 -7.18 -12.83 1.84
CA LEU A 81 -6.48 -13.58 2.89
C LEU A 81 -6.97 -13.19 4.29
N ALA A 82 -7.22 -11.90 4.54
CA ALA A 82 -7.72 -11.40 5.82
C ALA A 82 -9.15 -11.90 6.08
N ARG A 83 -10.01 -11.85 5.06
CA ARG A 83 -11.40 -12.34 5.13
C ARG A 83 -11.47 -13.83 5.46
N GLU A 84 -10.58 -14.64 4.87
CA GLU A 84 -10.49 -16.08 5.12
C GLU A 84 -9.62 -16.42 6.35
N LYS A 85 -9.13 -15.42 7.09
CA LYS A 85 -8.31 -15.55 8.31
C LYS A 85 -7.06 -16.41 8.11
N VAL A 86 -6.40 -16.29 6.96
CA VAL A 86 -5.18 -17.02 6.62
C VAL A 86 -3.98 -16.40 7.33
N THR A 87 -3.77 -16.73 8.60
CA THR A 87 -2.68 -16.21 9.43
C THR A 87 -2.21 -17.23 10.48
N GLY A 88 -1.09 -16.96 11.16
CA GLY A 88 -0.58 -17.82 12.24
C GLY A 88 -0.19 -19.22 11.74
N SER A 89 -0.87 -20.24 12.24
CA SER A 89 -0.74 -21.65 11.80
C SER A 89 -1.60 -21.99 10.59
N HIS A 90 -2.54 -21.12 10.20
CA HIS A 90 -3.46 -21.33 9.09
C HIS A 90 -2.88 -20.77 7.79
N SER A 91 -1.94 -21.50 7.18
CA SER A 91 -1.44 -21.21 5.84
C SER A 91 -2.24 -21.91 4.75
N LYS A 92 -2.33 -21.32 3.56
CA LYS A 92 -2.94 -21.93 2.37
C LYS A 92 -1.90 -22.16 1.29
N GLN A 93 -2.10 -23.17 0.44
CA GLN A 93 -1.28 -23.29 -0.76
C GLN A 93 -1.58 -22.12 -1.70
N VAL A 94 -0.53 -21.60 -2.35
CA VAL A 94 -0.66 -20.50 -3.32
C VAL A 94 -1.67 -20.86 -4.41
N ALA A 95 -1.64 -22.10 -4.91
CA ALA A 95 -2.61 -22.61 -5.88
C ALA A 95 -4.07 -22.59 -5.39
N THR A 96 -4.30 -22.84 -4.09
CA THR A 96 -5.66 -22.75 -3.51
C THR A 96 -6.14 -21.31 -3.48
N VAL A 97 -5.28 -20.38 -3.08
CA VAL A 97 -5.62 -18.96 -3.02
C VAL A 97 -5.83 -18.40 -4.43
N LYS A 98 -5.02 -18.81 -5.41
CA LYS A 98 -5.16 -18.47 -6.83
C LYS A 98 -6.57 -18.75 -7.36
N ASN A 99 -7.14 -19.89 -6.96
CA ASN A 99 -8.48 -20.30 -7.39
C ASN A 99 -9.63 -19.45 -6.78
N TRP A 100 -9.33 -18.52 -5.88
CA TRP A 100 -10.31 -17.54 -5.39
C TRP A 100 -10.48 -16.34 -6.32
N PHE A 101 -9.58 -16.18 -7.29
CA PHE A 101 -9.55 -15.07 -8.24
C PHE A 101 -10.03 -15.51 -9.62
N LYS A 102 -10.51 -14.55 -10.41
CA LYS A 102 -10.96 -14.77 -11.79
C LYS A 102 -9.80 -15.29 -12.64
N SER A 103 -10.08 -16.15 -13.61
CA SER A 103 -9.06 -16.78 -14.45
C SER A 103 -8.11 -15.78 -15.12
N SER A 104 -8.60 -14.60 -15.53
CA SER A 104 -7.79 -13.52 -16.12
C SER A 104 -6.74 -12.92 -15.18
N ASP A 105 -6.91 -13.10 -13.87
CA ASP A 105 -6.02 -12.57 -12.84
C ASP A 105 -5.05 -13.64 -12.32
N GLN A 106 -5.33 -14.92 -12.59
CA GLN A 106 -4.55 -16.04 -12.07
C GLN A 106 -3.12 -16.09 -12.60
N ASP A 107 -2.90 -15.69 -13.84
CA ASP A 107 -1.55 -15.62 -14.43
C ASP A 107 -0.69 -14.58 -13.70
N ARG A 108 -1.27 -13.42 -13.39
CA ARG A 108 -0.60 -12.32 -12.67
C ARG A 108 -0.48 -12.60 -11.17
N PHE A 109 -1.44 -13.31 -10.61
CA PHE A 109 -1.54 -13.59 -9.18
C PHE A 109 -0.27 -14.24 -8.62
N GLU A 110 0.30 -15.22 -9.33
CA GLU A 110 1.48 -15.94 -8.84
C GLU A 110 2.73 -15.06 -8.74
N ASP A 111 2.90 -14.11 -9.65
CA ASP A 111 4.03 -13.18 -9.58
C ASP A 111 3.81 -12.15 -8.47
N LEU A 112 2.58 -11.62 -8.36
CA LEU A 112 2.23 -10.62 -7.36
C LEU A 112 2.29 -11.16 -5.94
N ILE A 113 1.86 -12.41 -5.69
CA ILE A 113 1.96 -13.00 -4.35
C ILE A 113 3.42 -13.28 -3.94
N ARG A 114 4.27 -13.64 -4.90
CA ARG A 114 5.72 -13.80 -4.67
C ARG A 114 6.43 -12.48 -4.48
N GLU A 115 5.95 -11.42 -5.13
CA GLU A 115 6.41 -10.05 -4.87
C GLU A 115 6.02 -9.60 -3.46
N LEU A 116 4.74 -9.76 -3.08
CA LEU A 116 4.25 -9.46 -1.74
C LEU A 116 4.99 -10.25 -0.65
N GLY A 117 5.32 -11.52 -0.90
CA GLY A 117 6.07 -12.33 0.05
C GLY A 117 7.55 -11.94 0.20
N ARG A 118 8.11 -11.15 -0.74
CA ARG A 118 9.48 -10.61 -0.68
C ARG A 118 9.53 -9.20 -0.11
N ASP A 119 8.44 -8.45 -0.22
CA ASP A 119 8.28 -7.12 0.34
C ASP A 119 8.17 -7.18 1.87
N THR A 120 9.15 -6.61 2.57
CA THR A 120 9.17 -6.58 4.05
C THR A 120 8.08 -5.70 4.65
N ASP A 121 7.53 -4.77 3.87
CA ASP A 121 6.47 -3.86 4.30
C ASP A 121 5.07 -4.43 3.97
N ALA A 122 4.98 -5.52 3.22
CA ALA A 122 3.72 -6.21 2.94
C ALA A 122 3.36 -7.20 4.07
N PRO A 123 2.07 -7.33 4.42
CA PRO A 123 1.63 -8.19 5.53
C PRO A 123 1.52 -9.66 5.09
N VAL A 124 2.33 -10.09 4.11
CA VAL A 124 2.24 -11.41 3.46
C VAL A 124 3.53 -12.17 3.69
N ILE A 125 3.41 -13.38 4.20
CA ILE A 125 4.50 -14.33 4.33
C ILE A 125 4.25 -15.45 3.32
N ALA A 126 5.07 -15.49 2.28
CA ALA A 126 5.18 -16.66 1.40
C ALA A 126 6.25 -17.60 1.97
N VAL A 127 5.90 -18.87 2.18
CA VAL A 127 6.80 -19.89 2.71
C VAL A 127 7.01 -20.96 1.65
N GLY A 128 8.27 -21.12 1.25
CA GLY A 128 8.75 -22.26 0.46
C GLY A 128 8.70 -22.10 -1.07
N GLY A 129 8.82 -23.23 -1.76
CA GLY A 129 8.70 -23.40 -3.20
C GLY A 129 8.38 -24.86 -3.54
N GLY A 130 7.73 -25.12 -4.68
CA GLY A 130 7.26 -26.46 -5.06
C GLY A 130 6.11 -26.97 -4.17
N ALA A 131 6.20 -28.20 -3.65
CA ALA A 131 5.12 -28.83 -2.87
C ALA A 131 4.78 -28.15 -1.53
N ARG A 132 5.57 -27.17 -1.10
CA ARG A 132 5.37 -26.40 0.15
C ARG A 132 5.00 -24.94 -0.12
N ASP A 133 4.69 -24.56 -1.36
CA ASP A 133 4.39 -23.19 -1.77
C ASP A 133 3.09 -22.70 -1.11
N THR A 134 3.26 -22.05 0.05
CA THR A 134 2.17 -21.65 0.94
C THR A 134 2.27 -20.18 1.29
N VAL A 135 1.12 -19.59 1.60
CA VAL A 135 0.98 -18.18 1.93
C VAL A 135 0.13 -18.01 3.17
N LYS A 136 0.47 -16.99 3.96
CA LYS A 136 -0.31 -16.49 5.09
C LYS A 136 -0.03 -15.01 5.32
N LEU A 137 -0.88 -14.37 6.10
CA LEU A 137 -0.63 -13.03 6.61
C LEU A 137 0.27 -13.06 7.84
N THR A 138 1.10 -12.04 8.01
CA THR A 138 1.87 -11.79 9.25
C THR A 138 0.93 -11.77 10.44
N SER A 139 -0.11 -10.95 10.36
CA SER A 139 -1.24 -10.90 11.28
C SER A 139 -2.44 -10.22 10.61
N ILE A 140 -3.63 -10.37 11.20
CA ILE A 140 -4.82 -9.65 10.73
C ILE A 140 -4.72 -8.12 11.00
N PRO A 141 -4.22 -7.65 12.16
CA PRO A 141 -3.95 -6.23 12.38
C PRO A 141 -3.03 -5.61 11.34
N ASP A 142 -1.92 -6.26 10.99
CA ASP A 142 -0.98 -5.74 9.98
C ASP A 142 -1.64 -5.62 8.62
N ALA A 143 -2.44 -6.62 8.23
CA ALA A 143 -3.20 -6.58 6.99
C ALA A 143 -4.22 -5.43 6.97
N LYS A 144 -4.91 -5.18 8.09
CA LYS A 144 -5.85 -4.05 8.22
C LYS A 144 -5.15 -2.71 8.11
N GLU A 145 -4.01 -2.54 8.77
CA GLU A 145 -3.23 -1.30 8.72
C GLU A 145 -2.69 -1.03 7.32
N TRP A 146 -2.11 -2.05 6.69
CA TRP A 146 -1.54 -1.97 5.35
C TRP A 146 -2.57 -1.62 4.28
N LEU A 147 -3.78 -2.20 4.37
CA LEU A 147 -4.90 -1.89 3.48
C LEU A 147 -5.45 -0.47 3.74
N LYS A 148 -5.62 -0.09 5.01
CA LYS A 148 -6.12 1.24 5.39
C LYS A 148 -5.22 2.35 4.87
N ASP A 149 -3.92 2.14 4.93
CA ASP A 149 -2.94 3.08 4.40
C ASP A 149 -2.97 3.24 2.88
N ARG A 150 -3.53 2.26 2.18
CA ARG A 150 -3.79 2.28 0.73
C ARG A 150 -5.24 2.62 0.38
N GLY A 151 -6.01 3.12 1.35
CA GLY A 151 -7.38 3.60 1.14
C GLY A 151 -8.47 2.52 1.21
N ARG A 152 -8.14 1.29 1.64
CA ARG A 152 -9.12 0.21 1.83
C ARG A 152 -9.34 -0.07 3.31
N ASP A 153 -10.57 0.12 3.78
CA ASP A 153 -10.92 -0.13 5.18
C ASP A 153 -11.69 -1.45 5.35
N LEU A 154 -11.11 -2.37 6.11
CA LEU A 154 -11.75 -3.64 6.50
C LEU A 154 -12.74 -3.40 7.64
N TRP A 155 -13.82 -2.66 7.39
CA TRP A 155 -14.81 -2.28 8.42
C TRP A 155 -15.59 -3.48 9.00
N TRP A 156 -15.58 -4.62 8.32
CA TRP A 156 -16.22 -5.88 8.76
C TRP A 156 -15.35 -6.71 9.71
N LEU A 157 -14.18 -6.19 10.10
CA LEU A 157 -13.16 -6.87 10.88
C LEU A 157 -12.80 -6.05 12.12
#